data_AF-A0A6A3GPG9-F1
#
_entry.id   AF-A0A6A3GPG9-F1
#
_cell.length_a   1.000
_cell.length_b   1.000
_cell.length_c   1.000
_cell.angle_alpha   90.00
_cell.angle_beta   90.00
_cell.angle_gamma   90.00
#
_symmetry.space_group_name_H-M   'P 1'
#
loop_
_entity.id
_entity.type
_entity.pdbx_description
1 polymer ?
#
loop_
_entity_poly.entity_id
_entity_poly.type
_entity_poly.pdbx_seq_one_letter_code
_entity_poly.pdbx_strand_id
1 'polypeptide(L)'
;MADSLGSSSARKPAKPTPTKNGSRTDRVVDVLKDFANNEDKAVLTKRQISFFEESIVLKRQKNDRCEKEHEATMRAAAIRQKRDSVELLVTLQKNLREMRRELAALELQGLTAEYSEFADLKSCIAKLKSEMESCLS
;
A
#
# COMPACT_ATOMS: atom_id res chain seq x y z
N MET A 1 16.58 -62.79 48.02
CA MET A 1 17.06 -63.29 46.72
C MET A 1 15.87 -63.31 45.76
N ALA A 2 15.77 -62.28 44.93
CA ALA A 2 14.97 -62.22 43.70
C ALA A 2 15.38 -60.94 42.95
N ASP A 3 15.86 -61.11 41.73
CA ASP A 3 16.41 -60.11 40.82
C ASP A 3 15.34 -59.21 40.19
N SER A 4 15.69 -57.96 39.85
CA SER A 4 15.72 -57.53 38.44
C SER A 4 16.09 -56.06 38.24
N LEU A 5 17.07 -55.93 37.36
CA LEU A 5 17.57 -54.82 36.56
C LEU A 5 16.53 -53.77 36.13
N GLY A 6 16.95 -52.50 36.08
CA GLY A 6 16.15 -51.41 35.51
C GLY A 6 16.92 -50.10 35.29
N SER A 7 17.70 -50.07 34.22
CA SER A 7 18.37 -48.95 33.54
C SER A 7 18.08 -47.51 33.98
N SER A 8 19.15 -46.81 34.35
CA SER A 8 19.23 -45.37 34.50
C SER A 8 19.07 -44.66 33.14
N SER A 9 18.02 -43.87 32.97
CA SER A 9 17.88 -42.92 31.85
C SER A 9 17.33 -41.61 32.37
N ALA A 10 18.22 -40.74 32.85
CA ALA A 10 17.96 -39.32 32.97
C ALA A 10 18.96 -38.56 32.09
N ARG A 11 18.53 -38.18 30.89
CA ARG A 11 19.25 -37.23 30.04
C ARG A 11 19.41 -35.93 30.81
N LYS A 12 20.64 -35.57 31.18
CA LYS A 12 20.97 -34.20 31.57
C LYS A 12 20.76 -33.28 30.35
N PRO A 13 20.11 -32.12 30.50
CA PRO A 13 19.98 -31.17 29.40
C PRO A 13 21.36 -30.64 29.02
N ALA A 14 21.60 -30.59 27.71
CA ALA A 14 22.83 -30.06 27.15
C ALA A 14 23.01 -28.59 27.55
N LYS A 15 24.25 -28.26 27.93
CA LYS A 15 24.77 -26.91 28.15
C LYS A 15 24.41 -26.03 26.95
N PRO A 16 23.86 -24.81 27.12
CA PRO A 16 23.66 -23.92 26.00
C PRO A 16 25.03 -23.49 25.49
N THR A 17 25.38 -23.91 24.29
CA THR A 17 26.46 -23.34 23.49
C THR A 17 26.13 -21.87 23.23
N PRO A 18 27.06 -20.92 23.41
CA PRO A 18 26.78 -19.52 23.10
C PRO A 18 26.65 -19.36 21.59
N THR A 19 25.41 -19.25 21.10
CA THR A 19 25.13 -18.93 19.70
C THR A 19 25.59 -17.50 19.45
N LYS A 20 26.69 -17.36 18.73
CA LYS A 20 27.35 -16.10 18.41
C LYS A 20 26.57 -15.35 17.32
N ASN A 21 25.33 -14.97 17.62
CA ASN A 21 24.57 -14.01 16.82
C ASN A 21 24.47 -12.72 17.65
N GLY A 22 25.60 -12.05 17.83
CA GLY A 22 25.62 -10.71 18.41
C GLY A 22 24.80 -9.79 17.52
N SER A 23 23.67 -9.33 18.04
CA SER A 23 22.83 -8.35 17.38
C SER A 23 23.66 -7.10 17.08
N ARG A 24 23.31 -6.35 16.04
CA ARG A 24 23.97 -5.07 15.72
C ARG A 24 23.94 -4.10 16.91
N THR A 25 22.95 -4.22 17.79
CA THR A 25 22.88 -3.52 19.08
C THR A 25 23.94 -3.97 20.08
N ASP A 26 24.28 -5.25 20.13
CA ASP A 26 25.29 -5.78 21.06
C ASP A 26 26.67 -5.20 20.75
N ARG A 27 27.02 -5.10 19.46
CA ARG A 27 28.27 -4.46 19.04
C ARG A 27 28.34 -2.98 19.39
N VAL A 28 27.24 -2.24 19.28
CA VAL A 28 27.19 -0.81 19.64
C VAL A 28 27.35 -0.65 21.15
N VAL A 29 26.70 -1.53 21.93
CA VAL A 29 26.81 -1.53 23.40
C VAL A 29 28.22 -1.85 23.87
N ASP A 30 28.91 -2.81 23.24
CA ASP A 30 30.28 -3.16 23.62
C ASP A 30 31.27 -2.04 23.29
N VAL A 31 31.13 -1.39 22.13
CA VAL A 31 31.93 -0.19 21.79
C VAL A 31 31.68 0.95 22.78
N LEU A 32 30.42 1.20 23.16
CA LEU A 32 30.07 2.22 24.16
C LEU A 32 30.65 1.91 25.55
N LYS A 33 30.72 0.64 25.94
CA LYS A 33 31.36 0.22 27.20
C LYS A 33 32.87 0.44 27.18
N ASP A 34 33.53 0.13 26.07
CA ASP A 34 34.98 0.33 25.93
C ASP A 34 35.37 1.82 25.96
N PHE A 35 34.52 2.68 25.37
CA PHE A 35 34.65 4.14 25.50
C PHE A 35 34.41 4.62 26.95
N ALA A 36 33.43 4.03 27.65
CA ALA A 36 33.11 4.36 29.04
C ALA A 36 34.23 4.10 30.05
N ASN A 37 35.13 3.17 29.75
CA ASN A 37 36.22 2.76 30.64
C ASN A 37 37.49 3.62 30.48
N ASN A 38 37.64 4.38 29.38
CA ASN A 38 38.88 5.11 29.05
C ASN A 38 38.71 6.62 28.89
N GLU A 39 37.47 7.12 28.83
CA GLU A 39 37.18 8.52 28.49
C GLU A 39 36.46 9.23 29.67
N ASP A 40 36.62 10.55 29.77
CA ASP A 40 35.93 11.34 30.78
C ASP A 40 34.40 11.17 30.62
N LYS A 41 33.73 10.78 31.71
CA LYS A 41 32.28 10.59 31.75
C LYS A 41 31.52 11.80 31.21
N ALA A 42 32.01 13.02 31.46
CA ALA A 42 31.38 14.23 30.94
C ALA A 42 31.47 14.33 29.40
N VAL A 43 32.58 13.91 28.81
CA VAL A 43 32.78 13.88 27.34
C VAL A 43 31.89 12.82 26.70
N LEU A 44 31.78 11.65 27.32
CA LEU A 44 30.90 10.57 26.87
C LEU A 44 29.44 10.97 26.91
N THR A 45 29.00 11.58 28.01
CA THR A 45 27.63 12.09 28.14
C THR A 45 27.34 13.15 27.07
N LYS A 46 28.26 14.08 26.79
CA LYS A 46 28.10 15.07 25.70
C LYS A 46 27.95 14.40 24.32
N ARG A 47 28.76 13.38 24.03
CA ARG A 47 28.64 12.63 22.77
C ARG A 47 27.33 11.85 22.65
N GLN A 48 26.88 11.22 23.74
CA GLN A 48 25.59 10.52 23.77
C GLN A 48 24.43 11.49 23.54
N ILE A 49 24.43 12.66 24.17
CA ILE A 49 23.43 13.70 23.95
C ILE A 49 23.42 14.13 22.48
N SER A 50 24.59 14.44 21.91
CA SER A 50 24.72 14.85 20.50
C SER A 50 24.19 13.78 19.55
N PHE A 51 24.52 12.50 19.81
CA PHE A 51 24.02 11.36 19.03
C PHE A 51 22.48 11.24 19.08
N PHE A 52 21.87 11.46 20.25
CA PHE A 52 20.41 11.42 20.38
C PHE A 52 19.75 12.60 19.67
N GLU A 53 20.31 13.81 19.76
CA GLU A 53 19.81 14.98 19.04
C GLU A 53 19.83 14.77 17.52
N GLU A 54 20.96 14.30 16.97
CA GLU A 54 21.07 13.95 15.55
C GLU A 54 20.07 12.85 15.16
N SER A 55 19.93 11.83 16.00
CA SER A 55 18.97 10.73 15.78
C SER A 55 17.52 11.22 15.73
N ILE A 56 17.16 12.19 16.57
CA ILE A 56 15.82 12.80 16.58
C ILE A 56 15.60 13.60 15.28
N VAL A 57 16.56 14.42 14.88
CA VAL A 57 16.50 15.21 13.62
C VAL A 57 16.34 14.28 12.41
N LEU A 58 17.17 13.23 12.33
CA LEU A 58 17.11 12.25 11.24
C LEU A 58 15.76 11.53 11.20
N LYS A 59 15.19 11.19 12.37
CA LYS A 59 13.88 10.53 12.46
C LYS A 59 12.75 11.47 12.00
N ARG A 60 12.79 12.75 12.36
CA ARG A 60 11.83 13.77 11.87
C ARG A 60 11.92 13.93 10.36
N GLN A 61 13.13 14.14 9.82
CA GLN A 61 13.33 14.27 8.38
C GLN A 61 12.84 13.04 7.60
N LYS A 62 13.05 11.83 8.14
CA LYS A 62 12.51 10.60 7.54
C LYS A 62 10.99 10.61 7.52
N ASN A 63 10.34 11.02 8.61
CA ASN A 63 8.88 11.12 8.66
C ASN A 63 8.36 12.18 7.67
N ASP A 64 8.97 13.36 7.61
CA ASP A 64 8.57 14.43 6.69
C ASP A 64 8.70 13.98 5.22
N ARG A 65 9.76 13.24 4.88
CA ARG A 65 9.90 12.64 3.54
C ARG A 65 8.81 11.61 3.26
N CYS A 66 8.52 10.74 4.23
CA CYS A 66 7.48 9.73 4.13
C CYS A 66 6.09 10.36 3.88
N GLU A 67 5.76 11.44 4.59
CA GLU A 67 4.50 12.16 4.41
C GLU A 67 4.40 12.80 3.03
N LYS A 68 5.46 13.46 2.55
CA LYS A 68 5.50 14.06 1.21
C LYS A 68 5.38 13.01 0.10
N GLU A 69 6.05 11.87 0.24
CA GLU A 69 5.96 10.75 -0.72
C GLU A 69 4.55 10.14 -0.74
N HIS A 70 3.94 9.97 0.44
CA HIS A 70 2.56 9.51 0.55
C HIS A 70 1.58 10.48 -0.12
N GLU A 71 1.71 11.78 0.16
CA GLU A 71 0.88 12.81 -0.45
C GLU A 71 1.03 12.84 -1.98
N ALA A 72 2.27 12.78 -2.50
CA ALA A 72 2.53 12.71 -3.92
C ALA A 72 1.88 11.47 -4.58
N THR A 73 1.94 10.32 -3.90
CA THR A 73 1.32 9.08 -4.36
C THR A 73 -0.20 9.19 -4.43
N MET A 74 -0.82 9.75 -3.39
CA MET A 74 -2.27 9.97 -3.34
C MET A 74 -2.73 10.96 -4.42
N ARG A 75 -1.98 12.05 -4.62
CA ARG A 75 -2.25 13.01 -5.72
C ARG A 75 -2.16 12.33 -7.09
N ALA A 76 -1.12 11.53 -7.33
CA ALA A 76 -0.97 10.80 -8.57
C ALA A 76 -2.09 9.77 -8.81
N ALA A 77 -2.56 9.09 -7.75
CA ALA A 77 -3.70 8.19 -7.84
C ALA A 77 -4.99 8.92 -8.19
N ALA A 78 -5.28 10.06 -7.54
CA ALA A 78 -6.44 10.88 -7.84
C ALA A 78 -6.43 11.41 -9.29
N ILE A 79 -5.25 11.79 -9.81
CA ILE A 79 -5.11 12.22 -11.21
C ILE A 79 -5.40 11.06 -12.17
N ARG A 80 -4.89 9.85 -11.89
CA ARG A 80 -5.18 8.66 -12.71
C ARG A 80 -6.67 8.34 -12.72
N GLN A 81 -7.32 8.32 -11.56
CA GLN A 81 -8.75 8.07 -11.46
C GLN A 81 -9.57 9.08 -12.30
N LYS A 82 -9.22 10.37 -12.22
CA LYS A 82 -9.86 11.42 -13.03
C LYS A 82 -9.65 11.17 -14.52
N ARG A 83 -8.43 10.83 -14.95
CA ARG A 83 -8.13 10.52 -16.35
C ARG A 83 -8.97 9.34 -16.85
N ASP A 84 -9.03 8.26 -16.08
CA ASP A 84 -9.76 7.05 -16.46
C ASP A 84 -11.28 7.32 -16.54
N SER A 85 -11.82 8.16 -15.64
CA SER A 85 -13.20 8.64 -15.70
C SER A 85 -13.47 9.47 -16.97
N VAL A 86 -12.55 10.35 -17.38
CA VAL A 86 -12.67 11.12 -18.63
C VAL A 86 -12.63 10.21 -19.85
N GLU A 87 -11.74 9.21 -19.88
CA GLU A 87 -11.64 8.24 -20.98
C GLU A 87 -12.92 7.40 -21.12
N LEU A 88 -13.51 6.99 -19.99
CA LEU A 88 -14.82 6.35 -19.96
C LEU A 88 -15.90 7.27 -20.53
N LEU A 89 -16.00 8.52 -20.06
CA LEU A 89 -16.99 9.49 -20.55
C LEU A 89 -16.89 9.72 -22.06
N VAL A 90 -15.67 9.83 -22.60
CA VAL A 90 -15.45 9.98 -24.05
C VAL A 90 -15.96 8.76 -24.81
N THR A 91 -15.73 7.55 -24.29
CA THR A 91 -16.22 6.30 -24.87
C THR A 91 -17.75 6.23 -24.85
N LEU A 92 -18.38 6.54 -23.71
CA LEU A 92 -19.84 6.56 -23.58
C LEU A 92 -20.47 7.60 -24.52
N GLN A 93 -19.87 8.78 -24.67
CA GLN A 93 -20.31 9.82 -25.61
C GLN A 93 -20.23 9.35 -27.07
N LYS A 94 -19.21 8.57 -27.43
CA LYS A 94 -19.09 7.98 -28.77
C LYS A 94 -20.22 6.98 -29.01
N ASN A 95 -20.43 6.04 -28.09
CA ASN A 95 -21.50 5.03 -28.19
C ASN A 95 -22.88 5.68 -28.27
N LEU A 96 -23.15 6.72 -27.46
CA LEU A 96 -24.41 7.45 -27.50
C LEU A 96 -24.67 8.12 -28.86
N ARG A 97 -23.62 8.65 -29.50
CA ARG A 97 -23.74 9.23 -30.85
C ARG A 97 -24.04 8.15 -31.89
N GLU A 98 -23.40 6.99 -31.81
CA GLU A 98 -23.63 5.86 -32.72
C GLU A 98 -25.06 5.33 -32.59
N MET A 99 -25.51 5.05 -31.37
CA MET A 99 -26.88 4.58 -31.11
C MET A 99 -27.95 5.58 -31.54
N ARG A 100 -27.70 6.89 -31.38
CA ARG A 100 -28.61 7.93 -31.90
C ARG A 100 -28.68 7.95 -33.42
N ARG A 101 -27.57 7.66 -34.12
CA ARG A 101 -27.55 7.55 -35.59
C ARG A 101 -28.32 6.32 -36.05
N GLU A 102 -28.13 5.18 -35.40
CA GLU A 102 -28.89 3.96 -35.67
C GLU A 102 -30.38 4.18 -35.44
N LEU A 103 -30.75 4.83 -34.33
CA LEU A 103 -32.14 5.16 -34.06
C LEU A 103 -32.74 6.02 -35.17
N ALA A 104 -32.05 7.08 -35.59
CA ALA A 104 -32.50 7.93 -36.70
C ALA A 104 -32.59 7.16 -38.03
N ALA A 105 -31.70 6.20 -38.28
CA ALA A 105 -31.77 5.36 -39.48
C ALA A 105 -32.98 4.43 -39.46
N LEU A 106 -33.33 3.85 -38.30
CA LEU A 106 -34.55 3.06 -38.13
C LEU A 106 -35.81 3.92 -38.33
N GLU A 107 -35.84 5.15 -37.78
CA GLU A 107 -36.95 6.09 -37.98
C GLU A 107 -37.14 6.43 -39.46
N LEU A 108 -36.04 6.65 -40.21
CA LEU A 108 -36.09 6.91 -41.65
C LEU A 108 -36.58 5.71 -42.47
N GLN A 109 -36.36 4.49 -41.99
CA GLN A 109 -36.86 3.26 -42.61
C GLN A 109 -38.36 3.01 -42.34
N GLY A 110 -39.01 3.89 -41.57
CA GLY A 110 -40.41 3.72 -41.18
C GLY A 110 -40.62 2.67 -40.09
N LEU A 111 -39.55 2.21 -39.44
CA LEU A 111 -39.63 1.30 -38.30
C LEU A 111 -40.03 2.13 -37.08
N THR A 112 -41.21 1.85 -36.54
CA THR A 112 -41.79 2.57 -35.40
C THR A 112 -41.64 1.80 -34.09
N ALA A 113 -42.15 2.36 -33.00
CA ALA A 113 -42.08 1.81 -31.64
C ALA A 113 -42.68 0.40 -31.45
N GLU A 114 -43.35 -0.15 -32.47
CA GLU A 114 -43.85 -1.53 -32.48
C GLU A 114 -42.74 -2.55 -32.81
N TYR A 115 -41.60 -2.11 -33.34
CA TYR A 115 -40.41 -2.94 -33.51
C TYR A 115 -39.61 -3.02 -32.20
N SER A 116 -39.38 -4.24 -31.71
CA SER A 116 -38.66 -4.49 -30.46
C SER A 116 -37.26 -3.85 -30.46
N GLU A 117 -36.54 -3.93 -31.57
CA GLU A 117 -35.20 -3.34 -31.72
C GLU A 117 -35.20 -1.82 -31.51
N PHE A 118 -36.26 -1.14 -31.93
CA PHE A 118 -36.41 0.30 -31.76
C PHE A 118 -36.63 0.68 -30.30
N ALA A 119 -37.48 -0.07 -29.60
CA ALA A 119 -37.74 0.11 -28.17
C ALA A 119 -36.50 -0.21 -27.32
N ASP A 120 -35.80 -1.30 -27.65
CA ASP A 120 -34.55 -1.71 -27.01
C ASP A 120 -33.47 -0.65 -27.17
N LEU A 121 -33.30 -0.10 -28.38
CA LEU A 121 -32.32 0.94 -28.65
C LEU A 121 -32.63 2.24 -27.87
N LYS A 122 -33.90 2.65 -27.79
CA LYS A 122 -34.32 3.79 -26.94
C LYS A 122 -34.04 3.55 -25.47
N SER A 123 -34.31 2.35 -24.98
CA SER A 123 -34.02 1.95 -23.59
C SER A 123 -32.52 1.99 -23.31
N CYS A 124 -31.69 1.43 -24.19
CA CYS A 124 -30.24 1.45 -24.05
C CYS A 124 -29.67 2.87 -24.09
N ILE A 125 -30.20 3.76 -24.95
CA ILE A 125 -29.83 5.18 -24.96
C ILE A 125 -30.16 5.85 -23.62
N ALA A 126 -31.31 5.54 -23.02
CA ALA A 126 -31.70 6.11 -21.73
C ALA A 126 -30.78 5.63 -20.60
N LYS A 127 -30.45 4.34 -20.56
CA LYS A 127 -29.49 3.76 -19.60
C LYS A 127 -28.11 4.40 -19.73
N LEU A 128 -27.61 4.52 -20.96
CA LEU A 128 -26.29 5.09 -21.23
C LEU A 128 -26.19 6.55 -20.78
N LYS A 129 -27.26 7.35 -20.94
CA LYS A 129 -27.31 8.72 -20.42
C LYS A 129 -27.21 8.75 -18.88
N SER A 130 -27.94 7.87 -18.20
CA SER A 130 -27.90 7.75 -16.74
C SER A 130 -26.49 7.37 -16.25
N GLU A 131 -25.82 6.43 -16.92
CA GLU A 131 -24.44 6.06 -16.63
C GLU A 131 -23.47 7.24 -16.82
N MET A 132 -23.65 8.02 -17.89
CA MET A 132 -22.85 9.24 -18.11
C MET A 132 -23.07 10.29 -17.02
N GLU A 133 -24.30 10.51 -16.57
CA GLU A 133 -24.62 11.43 -15.47
C GLU A 133 -24.01 10.96 -14.14
N SER A 134 -24.02 9.65 -13.88
CA SER A 134 -23.35 9.05 -12.71
C SER A 134 -21.83 9.23 -12.75
N CYS A 135 -21.20 9.32 -13.93
CA CYS A 135 -19.75 9.56 -14.04
C CYS A 135 -19.36 11.02 -13.75
N LEU A 136 -20.32 11.94 -13.78
CA LEU A 136 -20.13 13.37 -13.54
C LEU A 136 -20.44 13.79 -12.08
N SER A 137 -21.01 12.88 -11.29
CA SER A 137 -21.37 13.08 -9.87
C SER A 137 -20.21 12.71 -8.96
#